data_AF-A0A7T6Z7V7-F1
#
_entry.id   AF-A0A7T6Z7V7-F1
#
_cell.length_a   1.000
_cell.length_b   1.000
_cell.length_c   1.000
_cell.angle_alpha   90.00
_cell.angle_beta   90.00
_cell.angle_gamma   90.00
#
_symmetry.space_group_name_H-M   'P 1'
#
loop_
_entity.id
_entity.type
_entity.pdbx_description
1 polymer ?
#
loop_
_entity_poly.entity_id
_entity_poly.type
_entity_poly.pdbx_seq_one_letter_code
_entity_poly.pdbx_strand_id
1 'polypeptide(L)'
;MKNYDDNWLPHLKNAIPIESCKNNVSMYTIALEGWRRGLTLKFSTEMDENHSRQLRYSLANKGREHLFRGSKGDKITDEAFHICDDKALTYEWLSKAGVPVPMGKKFTEKAQEDEIIEYAKTTGFPLVLKPTNGSGGNGVIVNIQSVKTLREALFYVREELKFKEIIIEQFITGDEVRIFVLGDKLFSAVNRIPANVVGDGKHSIRTLIDRKNTERKNVPHLYDRPIKLDRQLYTTLRGSGVTLDTIPKQGRRVFLKKTSNVSSGGDPIDVTDRLTPELRNIAVQACQAVPGLAHCGLDMMVDWQNNKGFVIELNTRPGIGSFLFPMEGKAEDIPKVMIDDYFPETKEVQTRHSNIYFDFKTINENLQNGTVEEIEVVPAPPGNLYTKKFILSGVIQDRNYHQWLRKQALQRDLSGHIKALGSRDMEILIAGTSKQEVENYKQVFNHWKDRHEDLQLREEPWEAPVKIGFDIDGQLETAGLNQLESQWQKLQEEMQTIQKEKSRIERQNNKIERSSAWRITLPLRKAGDMMKKVLPLNRL
;
A
#
# COMPACT_ATOMS: atom_id res chain seq x y z
N MET A 1 -9.70 20.01 -11.28
CA MET A 1 -9.07 19.16 -10.26
C MET A 1 -9.15 19.91 -8.95
N LYS A 2 -9.73 19.33 -7.89
CA LYS A 2 -9.54 19.89 -6.54
C LYS A 2 -8.06 19.69 -6.19
N ASN A 3 -7.39 20.73 -5.70
CA ASN A 3 -6.02 20.65 -5.21
C ASN A 3 -6.06 19.99 -3.82
N TYR A 4 -6.13 18.67 -3.77
CA TYR A 4 -6.14 17.93 -2.51
C TYR A 4 -4.80 18.09 -1.76
N ASP A 5 -3.73 18.28 -2.51
CA ASP A 5 -2.37 18.48 -2.02
C ASP A 5 -2.24 19.71 -1.11
N ASP A 6 -3.06 20.74 -1.26
CA ASP A 6 -2.97 21.97 -0.45
C ASP A 6 -3.19 21.69 1.05
N ASN A 7 -3.90 20.61 1.38
CA ASN A 7 -4.17 20.20 2.76
C ASN A 7 -3.21 19.12 3.29
N TRP A 8 -2.21 18.70 2.50
CA TRP A 8 -1.23 17.71 2.92
C TRP A 8 -0.02 18.34 3.62
N LEU A 9 0.70 17.50 4.35
CA LEU A 9 1.92 17.89 5.07
C LEU A 9 3.02 18.32 4.08
N PRO A 10 3.52 19.58 4.15
CA PRO A 10 4.48 20.10 3.18
C PRO A 10 5.75 19.25 3.03
N HIS A 11 6.29 18.73 4.14
CA HIS A 11 7.51 17.91 4.16
C HIS A 11 7.34 16.50 3.56
N LEU A 12 6.10 16.07 3.27
CA LEU A 12 5.83 14.80 2.58
C LEU A 12 5.57 15.00 1.08
N LYS A 13 5.24 16.22 0.63
CA LYS A 13 4.98 16.50 -0.79
C LYS A 13 6.24 16.17 -1.60
N ASN A 14 6.11 15.28 -2.59
CA ASN A 14 7.21 14.81 -3.43
C ASN A 14 8.38 14.13 -2.69
N ALA A 15 8.22 13.82 -1.40
CA ALA A 15 9.22 13.11 -0.61
C ALA A 15 8.88 11.62 -0.40
N ILE A 16 7.76 11.15 -0.98
CA ILE A 16 7.30 9.76 -0.88
C ILE A 16 7.60 9.01 -2.18
N PRO A 17 8.55 8.06 -2.19
CA PRO A 17 8.87 7.25 -3.37
C PRO A 17 7.70 6.36 -3.78
N ILE A 18 7.52 6.16 -5.08
CA ILE A 18 6.45 5.33 -5.65
C ILE A 18 6.51 3.88 -5.14
N GLU A 19 7.71 3.37 -4.90
CA GLU A 19 7.96 2.04 -4.36
C GLU A 19 7.36 1.87 -2.97
N SER A 20 7.33 2.95 -2.17
CA SER A 20 6.67 2.95 -0.87
C SER A 20 5.14 3.00 -0.99
N CYS A 21 4.61 3.59 -2.06
CA CYS A 21 3.16 3.67 -2.30
C CYS A 21 2.50 2.30 -2.47
N LYS A 22 3.27 1.26 -2.80
CA LYS A 22 2.82 -0.14 -2.92
C LYS A 22 2.81 -0.83 -1.55
N ASN A 23 1.87 -0.43 -0.67
CA ASN A 23 1.63 -0.94 0.69
C ASN A 23 2.58 -0.51 1.81
N ASN A 24 3.63 0.27 1.53
CA ASN A 24 4.67 0.61 2.50
C ASN A 24 4.65 2.07 2.97
N VAL A 25 3.66 2.88 2.56
CA VAL A 25 3.58 4.31 2.87
C VAL A 25 3.71 4.56 4.37
N SER A 26 2.96 3.84 5.20
CA SER A 26 2.98 4.03 6.66
C SER A 26 4.34 3.80 7.28
N MET A 27 4.99 2.69 6.92
CA MET A 27 6.34 2.37 7.37
C MET A 27 7.32 3.44 6.90
N TYR A 28 7.29 3.77 5.60
CA TYR A 28 8.21 4.72 5.01
C TYR A 28 8.11 6.09 5.67
N THR A 29 6.90 6.60 5.92
CA THR A 29 6.73 7.91 6.56
C THR A 29 7.20 7.96 8.01
N ILE A 30 7.03 6.88 8.78
CA ILE A 30 7.55 6.81 10.16
C ILE A 30 9.08 6.73 10.15
N ALA A 31 9.64 5.87 9.28
CA ALA A 31 11.09 5.73 9.10
C ALA A 31 11.71 7.05 8.63
N LEU A 32 11.07 7.75 7.68
CA LEU A 32 11.50 9.04 7.16
C LEU A 32 11.54 10.12 8.23
N GLU A 33 10.50 10.20 9.06
CA GLU A 33 10.46 11.16 10.17
C GLU A 33 11.57 10.87 11.18
N GLY A 34 11.72 9.62 11.60
CA GLY A 34 12.80 9.23 12.53
C GLY A 34 14.19 9.54 11.98
N TRP A 35 14.45 9.15 10.73
CA TRP A 35 15.72 9.40 10.05
C TRP A 35 16.03 10.90 9.90
N ARG A 36 15.03 11.72 9.56
CA ARG A 36 15.17 13.19 9.48
C ARG A 36 15.49 13.83 10.83
N ARG A 37 15.15 13.19 11.95
CA ARG A 37 15.55 13.63 13.29
C ARG A 37 16.95 13.18 13.71
N GLY A 38 17.68 12.53 12.80
CA GLY A 38 19.03 12.02 13.05
C GLY A 38 19.06 10.65 13.75
N LEU A 39 17.95 9.92 13.77
CA LEU A 39 17.95 8.54 14.25
C LEU A 39 18.67 7.63 13.25
N THR A 40 19.43 6.68 13.76
CA THR A 40 19.99 5.59 12.94
C THR A 40 18.82 4.73 12.45
N LEU A 41 18.69 4.58 11.14
CA LEU A 41 17.63 3.81 10.50
C LEU A 41 18.22 2.56 9.85
N LYS A 42 17.69 1.40 10.19
CA LYS A 42 18.03 0.13 9.55
C LYS A 42 16.79 -0.52 8.97
N PHE A 43 16.93 -1.18 7.83
CA PHE A 43 15.90 -2.04 7.24
C PHE A 43 16.39 -3.48 7.19
N SER A 44 15.49 -4.41 7.47
CA SER A 44 15.75 -5.85 7.37
C SER A 44 14.53 -6.59 6.85
N THR A 45 14.71 -7.85 6.44
CA THR A 45 13.60 -8.72 6.04
C THR A 45 13.46 -9.93 6.93
N GLU A 46 12.23 -10.32 7.17
CA GLU A 46 11.88 -11.53 7.92
C GLU A 46 10.91 -12.35 7.07
N MET A 47 11.13 -13.67 7.00
CA MET A 47 10.20 -14.58 6.34
C MET A 47 8.97 -14.80 7.22
N ASP A 48 7.77 -14.67 6.65
CA ASP A 48 6.55 -15.10 7.33
C ASP A 48 6.26 -16.60 7.11
N GLU A 49 5.22 -17.10 7.78
CA GLU A 49 4.76 -18.50 7.69
C GLU A 49 4.40 -18.92 6.26
N ASN A 50 4.05 -17.96 5.40
CA ASN A 50 3.74 -18.18 3.99
C ASN A 50 4.97 -18.07 3.08
N HIS A 51 6.18 -18.06 3.66
CA HIS A 51 7.46 -17.90 2.97
C HIS A 51 7.54 -16.58 2.17
N SER A 52 6.80 -15.55 2.60
CA SER A 52 6.86 -14.21 2.02
C SER A 52 7.84 -13.34 2.82
N ARG A 53 8.71 -12.60 2.11
CA ARG A 53 9.64 -11.65 2.72
C ARG A 53 8.91 -10.39 3.15
N GLN A 54 8.82 -10.20 4.46
CA GLN A 54 8.19 -9.03 5.05
C GLN A 54 9.25 -8.04 5.49
N LEU A 55 9.13 -6.78 5.05
CA LEU A 55 10.06 -5.72 5.45
C LEU A 55 9.86 -5.34 6.93
N ARG A 56 10.97 -5.06 7.61
CA ARG A 56 11.08 -4.55 8.98
C ARG A 56 12.01 -3.35 8.96
N TYR A 57 11.90 -2.50 9.97
CA TYR A 57 12.87 -1.44 10.20
C TYR A 57 13.08 -1.19 11.69
N SER A 58 14.22 -0.64 12.03
CA SER A 58 14.53 -0.17 13.36
C SER A 58 14.98 1.28 13.33
N LEU A 59 14.69 1.99 14.41
CA LEU A 59 15.20 3.32 14.67
C LEU A 59 16.01 3.27 15.96
N ALA A 60 17.17 3.91 15.99
CA ALA A 60 18.02 3.91 17.17
C ALA A 60 18.62 5.28 17.47
N ASN A 61 18.80 5.55 18.76
CA ASN A 61 19.48 6.74 19.29
C ASN A 61 20.23 6.38 20.57
N LYS A 62 21.53 6.74 20.65
CA LYS A 62 22.37 6.61 21.87
C LYS A 62 22.22 5.25 22.59
N GLY A 63 22.15 4.15 21.83
CA GLY A 63 22.06 2.79 22.37
C GLY A 63 20.64 2.30 22.70
N ARG A 64 19.60 3.12 22.52
CA ARG A 64 18.19 2.67 22.54
C ARG A 64 17.74 2.42 21.11
N GLU A 65 17.23 1.23 20.85
CA GLU A 65 16.70 0.83 19.54
C GLU A 65 15.23 0.41 19.70
N HIS A 66 14.40 0.82 18.75
CA HIS A 66 13.01 0.43 18.64
C HIS A 66 12.74 -0.28 17.32
N LEU A 67 12.06 -1.44 17.40
CA LEU A 67 11.72 -2.28 16.25
C LEU A 67 10.30 -1.98 15.75
N PHE A 68 10.15 -1.93 14.42
CA PHE A 68 8.87 -1.65 13.79
C PHE A 68 8.52 -2.65 12.67
N ARG A 69 7.23 -2.98 12.60
CA ARG A 69 6.59 -3.75 11.52
C ARG A 69 5.43 -2.96 10.95
N GLY A 70 5.64 -2.33 9.81
CA GLY A 70 4.66 -1.41 9.23
C GLY A 70 4.49 -0.18 10.11
N SER A 71 3.31 -0.03 10.72
CA SER A 71 3.01 1.01 11.71
C SER A 71 2.94 0.51 13.16
N LYS A 72 3.21 -0.79 13.42
CA LYS A 72 3.33 -1.32 14.78
C LYS A 72 4.78 -1.17 15.24
N GLY A 73 5.02 -0.49 16.37
CA GLY A 73 6.30 -0.56 17.07
C GLY A 73 6.31 -1.61 18.18
N ASP A 74 7.45 -1.73 18.86
CA ASP A 74 7.72 -2.71 19.92
C ASP A 74 7.10 -2.39 21.29
N LYS A 75 6.66 -1.15 21.53
CA LYS A 75 5.82 -0.81 22.69
C LYS A 75 4.46 -1.54 22.72
N ILE A 76 4.00 -2.09 21.59
CA ILE A 76 2.81 -2.95 21.55
C ILE A 76 3.22 -4.37 21.89
N THR A 77 2.73 -4.87 23.04
CA THR A 77 3.01 -6.23 23.52
C THR A 77 2.39 -7.31 22.62
N ASP A 78 2.93 -8.53 22.70
CA ASP A 78 2.34 -9.68 21.98
C ASP A 78 0.95 -10.03 22.50
N GLU A 79 0.70 -9.80 23.80
CA GLU A 79 -0.64 -9.92 24.40
C GLU A 79 -1.62 -8.93 23.76
N ALA A 80 -1.26 -7.66 23.64
CA ALA A 80 -2.10 -6.66 22.98
C ALA A 80 -2.38 -7.01 21.52
N PHE A 81 -1.36 -7.53 20.82
CA PHE A 81 -1.51 -8.05 19.47
C PHE A 81 -2.52 -9.19 19.40
N HIS A 82 -2.39 -10.20 20.27
CA HIS A 82 -3.29 -11.35 20.30
C HIS A 82 -4.73 -10.96 20.64
N ILE A 83 -4.92 -10.04 21.61
CA ILE A 83 -6.24 -9.50 21.97
C ILE A 83 -6.90 -8.82 20.76
N CYS A 84 -6.15 -7.99 20.03
CA CYS A 84 -6.66 -7.26 18.87
C CYS A 84 -6.90 -8.16 17.63
N ASP A 85 -6.20 -9.29 17.51
CA ASP A 85 -6.33 -10.22 16.39
C ASP A 85 -7.60 -11.09 16.50
N ASP A 86 -8.04 -11.44 17.72
CA ASP A 86 -9.35 -12.08 17.96
C ASP A 86 -10.43 -11.03 18.30
N LYS A 87 -11.35 -10.82 17.35
CA LYS A 87 -12.46 -9.85 17.49
C LYS A 87 -13.35 -10.11 18.71
N ALA A 88 -13.56 -11.37 19.10
CA ALA A 88 -14.38 -11.70 20.26
C ALA A 88 -13.65 -11.31 21.55
N LEU A 89 -12.36 -11.64 21.64
CA LEU A 89 -11.53 -11.26 22.79
C LEU A 89 -11.41 -9.73 22.90
N THR A 90 -11.23 -9.03 21.78
CA THR A 90 -11.29 -7.56 21.74
C THR A 90 -12.60 -7.06 22.35
N TYR A 91 -13.75 -7.60 21.96
CA TYR A 91 -15.05 -7.16 22.46
C TYR A 91 -15.23 -7.43 23.96
N GLU A 92 -14.68 -8.52 24.49
CA GLU A 92 -14.70 -8.78 25.93
C GLU A 92 -13.96 -7.69 26.72
N TRP A 93 -12.75 -7.30 26.28
CA TRP A 93 -11.97 -6.23 26.91
C TRP A 93 -12.68 -4.88 26.81
N LEU A 94 -13.19 -4.54 25.63
CA LEU A 94 -13.94 -3.31 25.40
C LEU A 94 -15.21 -3.23 26.28
N SER A 95 -15.99 -4.31 26.32
CA SER A 95 -17.22 -4.38 27.13
C SER A 95 -16.94 -4.25 28.62
N LYS A 96 -15.88 -4.90 29.13
CA LYS A 96 -15.44 -4.76 30.53
C LYS A 96 -15.04 -3.32 30.88
N ALA A 97 -14.52 -2.57 29.92
CA ALA A 97 -14.17 -1.16 30.08
C ALA A 97 -15.35 -0.20 29.85
N GLY A 98 -16.57 -0.71 29.58
CA GLY A 98 -17.75 0.11 29.29
C GLY A 98 -17.75 0.75 27.90
N VAL A 99 -16.86 0.32 27.01
CA VAL A 99 -16.80 0.81 25.63
C VAL A 99 -17.92 0.17 24.81
N PRO A 100 -18.77 0.96 24.12
CA PRO A 100 -19.85 0.40 23.32
C PRO A 100 -19.32 -0.43 22.14
N VAL A 101 -19.76 -1.68 22.05
CA VAL A 101 -19.54 -2.59 20.92
C VAL A 101 -20.88 -3.13 20.41
N PRO A 102 -20.99 -3.59 19.16
CA PRO A 102 -22.18 -4.28 18.69
C PRO A 102 -22.49 -5.48 19.58
N MET A 103 -23.75 -5.63 20.00
CA MET A 103 -24.16 -6.82 20.75
C MET A 103 -24.04 -8.05 19.86
N GLY A 104 -23.27 -9.04 20.28
CA GLY A 104 -23.03 -10.24 19.49
C GLY A 104 -22.56 -11.43 20.31
N LYS A 105 -22.57 -12.61 19.68
CA LYS A 105 -22.11 -13.87 20.27
C LYS A 105 -21.20 -14.62 19.29
N LYS A 106 -20.08 -15.14 19.82
CA LYS A 106 -19.18 -16.06 19.11
C LYS A 106 -19.76 -17.47 19.11
N PHE A 107 -19.68 -18.14 17.97
CA PHE A 107 -20.09 -19.53 17.76
C PHE A 107 -18.92 -20.33 17.21
N THR A 108 -18.59 -21.42 17.90
CA THR A 108 -17.53 -22.35 17.49
C THR A 108 -17.98 -23.26 16.35
N GLU A 109 -17.07 -24.03 15.79
CA GLU A 109 -17.36 -25.05 14.76
C GLU A 109 -18.44 -26.04 15.20
N LYS A 110 -18.53 -26.34 16.50
CA LYS A 110 -19.47 -27.31 17.07
C LYS A 110 -20.89 -26.75 17.21
N ALA A 111 -21.04 -25.42 17.14
CA ALA A 111 -22.35 -24.78 17.29
C ALA A 111 -23.27 -25.19 16.14
N GLN A 112 -24.43 -25.74 16.53
CA GLN A 112 -25.46 -26.17 15.60
C GLN A 112 -26.15 -24.97 14.96
N GLU A 113 -26.60 -25.11 13.71
CA GLU A 113 -27.28 -24.04 12.98
C GLU A 113 -28.51 -23.50 13.74
N ASP A 114 -29.30 -24.38 14.35
CA ASP A 114 -30.49 -23.99 15.10
C ASP A 114 -30.18 -23.12 16.33
N GLU A 115 -29.04 -23.36 17.01
CA GLU A 115 -28.59 -22.51 18.12
C GLU A 115 -28.30 -21.10 17.64
N ILE A 116 -27.63 -20.98 16.48
CA ILE A 116 -27.26 -19.70 15.87
C ILE A 116 -28.51 -18.94 15.43
N ILE A 117 -29.48 -19.64 14.84
CA ILE A 117 -30.75 -19.06 14.39
C ILE A 117 -31.58 -18.59 15.58
N GLU A 118 -31.62 -19.34 16.68
CA GLU A 118 -32.40 -18.95 17.86
C GLU A 118 -31.82 -17.71 18.53
N TYR A 119 -30.49 -17.63 18.61
CA TYR A 119 -29.80 -16.41 19.02
C TYR A 119 -30.12 -15.23 18.08
N ALA A 120 -30.11 -15.45 16.76
CA ALA A 120 -30.43 -14.42 15.78
C ALA A 120 -31.85 -13.89 15.93
N LYS A 121 -32.85 -14.75 16.18
CA LYS A 121 -34.22 -14.32 16.46
C LYS A 121 -34.32 -13.50 17.74
N THR A 122 -33.60 -13.92 18.79
CA THR A 122 -33.59 -13.24 20.09
C THR A 122 -32.94 -11.86 19.99
N THR A 123 -31.84 -11.75 19.24
CA THR A 123 -31.12 -10.48 19.01
C THR A 123 -31.91 -9.53 18.11
N GLY A 124 -32.67 -10.09 17.16
CA GLY A 124 -33.46 -9.33 16.19
C GLY A 124 -32.65 -8.93 14.95
N PHE A 125 -33.35 -8.85 13.82
CA PHE A 125 -32.77 -8.41 12.54
C PHE A 125 -32.86 -6.88 12.38
N PRO A 126 -31.94 -6.23 11.65
CA PRO A 126 -30.85 -6.82 10.88
C PRO A 126 -29.60 -7.23 11.68
N LEU A 127 -28.88 -8.21 11.16
CA LEU A 127 -27.67 -8.78 11.75
C LEU A 127 -26.46 -8.71 10.81
N VAL A 128 -25.28 -8.91 11.39
CA VAL A 128 -24.01 -9.13 10.71
C VAL A 128 -23.48 -10.51 11.07
N LEU A 129 -22.95 -11.22 10.09
CA LEU A 129 -22.17 -12.44 10.28
C LEU A 129 -20.72 -12.13 9.89
N LYS A 130 -19.76 -12.42 10.77
CA LYS A 130 -18.33 -12.28 10.48
C LYS A 130 -17.52 -13.47 11.02
N PRO A 131 -16.48 -13.94 10.32
CA PRO A 131 -15.51 -14.86 10.91
C PRO A 131 -14.67 -14.15 11.98
N THR A 132 -14.20 -14.89 12.99
CA THR A 132 -13.37 -14.33 14.07
C THR A 132 -12.01 -13.83 13.56
N ASN A 133 -11.38 -14.59 12.67
CA ASN A 133 -10.04 -14.37 12.14
C ASN A 133 -10.00 -13.87 10.67
N GLY A 134 -11.12 -13.38 10.13
CA GLY A 134 -11.14 -12.81 8.77
C GLY A 134 -10.52 -11.42 8.70
N SER A 135 -9.82 -11.13 7.59
CA SER A 135 -9.22 -9.82 7.29
C SER A 135 -9.82 -9.20 6.03
N GLY A 136 -9.76 -7.87 5.91
CA GLY A 136 -10.20 -7.14 4.72
C GLY A 136 -11.69 -7.28 4.36
N GLY A 137 -12.52 -7.73 5.29
CA GLY A 137 -13.94 -8.02 5.07
C GLY A 137 -14.23 -9.40 4.45
N ASN A 138 -13.23 -10.28 4.33
CA ASN A 138 -13.44 -11.63 3.82
C ASN A 138 -14.38 -12.43 4.74
N GLY A 139 -15.45 -13.00 4.19
CA GLY A 139 -16.48 -13.72 4.95
C GLY A 139 -17.44 -12.83 5.76
N VAL A 140 -17.35 -11.50 5.67
CA VAL A 140 -18.26 -10.60 6.38
C VAL A 140 -19.52 -10.38 5.55
N ILE A 141 -20.67 -10.79 6.09
CA ILE A 141 -22.00 -10.59 5.50
C ILE A 141 -22.79 -9.63 6.38
N VAL A 142 -23.05 -8.43 5.84
CA VAL A 142 -23.76 -7.36 6.55
C VAL A 142 -25.23 -7.27 6.15
N ASN A 143 -26.04 -6.67 7.01
CA ASN A 143 -27.45 -6.37 6.76
C ASN A 143 -28.27 -7.63 6.40
N ILE A 144 -28.06 -8.71 7.16
CA ILE A 144 -28.85 -9.93 7.08
C ILE A 144 -30.23 -9.60 7.64
N GLN A 145 -31.28 -9.75 6.83
CA GLN A 145 -32.65 -9.29 7.15
C GLN A 145 -33.59 -10.43 7.58
N SER A 146 -33.18 -11.68 7.40
CA SER A 146 -34.05 -12.83 7.65
C SER A 146 -33.26 -14.09 7.99
N VAL A 147 -33.94 -15.05 8.62
CA VAL A 147 -33.39 -16.40 8.88
C VAL A 147 -32.95 -17.08 7.58
N LYS A 148 -33.70 -16.92 6.49
CA LYS A 148 -33.34 -17.51 5.20
C LYS A 148 -31.98 -16.99 4.72
N THR A 149 -31.80 -15.67 4.72
CA THR A 149 -30.54 -15.03 4.33
C THR A 149 -29.41 -15.40 5.28
N LEU A 150 -29.70 -15.57 6.59
CA LEU A 150 -28.72 -16.03 7.56
C LEU A 150 -28.21 -17.44 7.24
N ARG A 151 -29.09 -18.38 6.87
CA ARG A 151 -28.70 -19.74 6.47
C ARG A 151 -27.79 -19.74 5.24
N GLU A 152 -28.16 -18.97 4.23
CA GLU A 152 -27.34 -18.81 3.01
C GLU A 152 -25.96 -18.24 3.35
N ALA A 153 -25.89 -17.24 4.24
CA ALA A 153 -24.64 -16.66 4.71
C ALA A 153 -23.79 -17.65 5.53
N LEU A 154 -24.42 -18.43 6.42
CA LEU A 154 -23.75 -19.45 7.22
C LEU A 154 -23.12 -20.53 6.34
N PHE A 155 -23.88 -21.04 5.36
CA PHE A 155 -23.38 -22.01 4.40
C PHE A 155 -22.19 -21.45 3.62
N TYR A 156 -22.32 -20.25 3.05
CA TYR A 156 -21.22 -19.62 2.31
C TYR A 156 -19.94 -19.48 3.16
N VAL A 157 -20.07 -18.99 4.39
CA VAL A 157 -18.91 -18.67 5.24
C VAL A 157 -18.26 -19.93 5.82
N ARG A 158 -19.06 -20.89 6.30
CA ARG A 158 -18.55 -22.14 6.89
C ARG A 158 -18.14 -23.17 5.84
N GLU A 159 -18.94 -23.35 4.80
CA GLU A 159 -18.74 -24.43 3.82
C GLU A 159 -17.93 -24.01 2.61
N GLU A 160 -18.15 -22.81 2.05
CA GLU A 160 -17.39 -22.39 0.86
C GLU A 160 -16.06 -21.73 1.25
N LEU A 161 -16.09 -20.82 2.21
CA LEU A 161 -14.90 -20.10 2.68
C LEU A 161 -14.11 -20.83 3.77
N LYS A 162 -14.66 -21.91 4.33
CA LYS A 162 -14.01 -22.75 5.36
C LYS A 162 -13.66 -22.02 6.66
N PHE A 163 -14.38 -20.95 7.00
CA PHE A 163 -14.26 -20.30 8.30
C PHE A 163 -15.07 -21.07 9.35
N LYS A 164 -14.38 -21.63 10.35
CA LYS A 164 -14.99 -22.50 11.37
C LYS A 164 -15.70 -21.73 12.48
N GLU A 165 -15.07 -20.65 12.94
CA GLU A 165 -15.59 -19.81 14.01
C GLU A 165 -16.19 -18.52 13.44
N ILE A 166 -17.36 -18.16 13.94
CA ILE A 166 -18.11 -16.98 13.47
C ILE A 166 -18.67 -16.19 14.64
N ILE A 167 -19.02 -14.93 14.38
CA ILE A 167 -19.73 -14.03 15.26
C ILE A 167 -21.01 -13.62 14.55
N ILE A 168 -22.14 -13.71 15.26
CA ILE A 168 -23.40 -13.07 14.86
C ILE A 168 -23.61 -11.87 15.78
N GLU A 169 -23.84 -10.70 15.19
CA GLU A 169 -24.00 -9.46 15.95
C GLU A 169 -25.03 -8.51 15.34
N GLN A 170 -25.46 -7.54 16.14
CA GLN A 170 -26.35 -6.46 15.72
C GLN A 170 -25.75 -5.68 14.54
N PHE A 171 -26.57 -5.41 13.53
CA PHE A 171 -26.20 -4.46 12.48
C PHE A 171 -26.31 -3.02 12.99
N ILE A 172 -25.16 -2.33 13.04
CA ILE A 172 -25.09 -0.92 13.42
C ILE A 172 -25.13 -0.05 12.16
N THR A 173 -26.04 0.91 12.13
CA THR A 173 -26.11 1.94 11.09
C THR A 173 -25.22 3.12 11.45
N GLY A 174 -24.52 3.69 10.46
CA GLY A 174 -23.67 4.86 10.65
C GLY A 174 -22.60 4.95 9.58
N ASP A 175 -21.71 5.92 9.73
CA ASP A 175 -20.49 6.01 8.93
C ASP A 175 -19.36 5.24 9.62
N GLU A 176 -18.54 4.57 8.83
CA GLU A 176 -17.34 3.91 9.33
C GLU A 176 -16.18 4.91 9.42
N VAL A 177 -15.75 5.19 10.65
CA VAL A 177 -14.68 6.14 10.97
C VAL A 177 -13.48 5.39 11.53
N ARG A 178 -12.36 5.47 10.81
CA ARG A 178 -11.04 4.99 11.24
C ARG A 178 -10.39 6.08 12.08
N ILE A 179 -9.98 5.77 13.30
CA ILE A 179 -9.45 6.71 14.29
C ILE A 179 -8.05 6.25 14.71
N PHE A 180 -7.10 7.19 14.82
CA PHE A 180 -5.80 6.95 15.41
C PHE A 180 -5.75 7.47 16.84
N VAL A 181 -5.42 6.58 17.76
CA VAL A 181 -5.22 6.88 19.18
C VAL A 181 -3.80 6.44 19.57
N LEU A 182 -3.11 7.27 20.33
CA LEU A 182 -1.79 7.00 20.91
C LEU A 182 -1.86 7.38 22.39
N GLY A 183 -1.65 6.39 23.26
CA GLY A 183 -1.81 6.53 24.71
C GLY A 183 -3.22 6.96 25.08
N ASP A 184 -3.33 8.15 25.66
CA ASP A 184 -4.57 8.76 26.16
C ASP A 184 -5.17 9.80 25.19
N LYS A 185 -4.63 9.91 23.98
CA LYS A 185 -5.00 10.98 23.03
C LYS A 185 -5.37 10.46 21.65
N LEU A 186 -6.50 10.96 21.15
CA LEU A 186 -6.91 10.85 19.75
C LEU A 186 -6.24 11.95 18.93
N PHE A 187 -5.60 11.58 17.82
CA PHE A 187 -4.94 12.54 16.93
C PHE A 187 -5.72 12.78 15.62
N SER A 188 -6.27 11.74 15.01
CA SER A 188 -6.97 11.87 13.73
C SER A 188 -8.12 10.89 13.59
N ALA A 189 -9.16 11.29 12.87
CA ALA A 189 -10.30 10.46 12.51
C ALA A 189 -10.68 10.69 11.04
N VAL A 190 -10.83 9.60 10.30
CA VAL A 190 -11.09 9.60 8.86
C VAL A 190 -12.31 8.71 8.57
N ASN A 191 -13.33 9.30 7.98
CA ASN A 191 -14.44 8.56 7.38
C ASN A 191 -13.98 7.96 6.06
N ARG A 192 -14.08 6.63 5.94
CA ARG A 192 -13.75 5.91 4.71
C ARG A 192 -15.00 5.79 3.87
N ILE A 193 -15.25 6.75 2.98
CA ILE A 193 -16.47 6.69 2.17
C ILE A 193 -16.32 5.63 1.05
N PRO A 194 -17.39 4.89 0.72
CA PRO A 194 -17.34 3.91 -0.37
C PRO A 194 -16.92 4.52 -1.70
N ALA A 195 -16.37 3.67 -2.59
CA ALA A 195 -15.97 4.07 -3.93
C ALA A 195 -17.09 4.85 -4.62
N ASN A 196 -16.79 6.02 -5.16
CA ASN A 196 -17.79 6.96 -5.66
C ASN A 196 -17.24 7.84 -6.79
N VAL A 197 -18.13 8.48 -7.54
CA VAL A 197 -17.82 9.60 -8.45
C VAL A 197 -18.82 10.73 -8.23
N VAL A 198 -18.42 11.96 -8.55
CA VAL A 198 -19.30 13.15 -8.51
C VAL A 198 -19.61 13.57 -9.93
N GLY A 199 -20.89 13.65 -10.27
CA GLY A 199 -21.35 14.08 -11.58
C GLY A 199 -20.93 15.51 -11.89
N ASP A 200 -20.51 15.74 -13.13
CA ASP A 200 -20.25 17.06 -13.68
C ASP A 200 -21.31 17.46 -14.73
N GLY A 201 -22.34 16.63 -14.92
CA GLY A 201 -23.40 16.83 -15.91
C GLY A 201 -22.98 16.59 -17.37
N LYS A 202 -21.73 16.20 -17.62
CA LYS A 202 -21.16 16.10 -18.97
C LYS A 202 -20.60 14.72 -19.29
N HIS A 203 -19.97 14.07 -18.31
CA HIS A 203 -19.25 12.81 -18.51
C HIS A 203 -19.98 11.63 -17.90
N SER A 204 -19.83 10.46 -18.54
CA SER A 204 -20.38 9.20 -18.03
C SER A 204 -19.66 8.75 -16.76
N ILE A 205 -20.31 7.88 -15.98
CA ILE A 205 -19.70 7.25 -14.81
C ILE A 205 -18.36 6.60 -15.16
N ARG A 206 -18.24 5.91 -16.32
CA ARG A 206 -16.98 5.33 -16.78
C ARG A 206 -15.86 6.36 -16.88
N THR A 207 -16.10 7.46 -17.60
CA THR A 207 -15.10 8.53 -17.76
C THR A 207 -14.74 9.19 -16.43
N LEU A 208 -15.71 9.36 -15.53
CA LEU A 208 -15.47 9.90 -14.19
C LEU A 208 -14.60 8.95 -13.34
N ILE A 209 -14.79 7.63 -13.46
CA ILE A 209 -13.93 6.63 -12.81
C ILE A 209 -12.50 6.73 -13.33
N ASP A 210 -12.31 6.80 -14.66
CA ASP A 210 -10.97 6.87 -15.27
C ASP A 210 -10.20 8.12 -14.85
N ARG A 211 -10.89 9.27 -14.79
CA ARG A 211 -10.33 10.54 -14.29
C ARG A 211 -9.95 10.43 -12.83
N LYS A 212 -10.86 9.93 -11.99
CA LYS A 212 -10.60 9.77 -10.55
C LYS A 212 -9.45 8.79 -10.28
N ASN A 213 -9.35 7.71 -11.05
CA ASN A 213 -8.23 6.77 -10.93
C ASN A 213 -6.89 7.41 -11.34
N THR A 214 -6.89 8.29 -12.34
CA THR A 214 -5.72 9.10 -12.68
C THR A 214 -5.33 10.04 -11.54
N GLU A 215 -6.30 10.73 -10.94
CA GLU A 215 -6.07 11.60 -9.77
C GLU A 215 -5.51 10.81 -8.57
N ARG A 216 -6.03 9.60 -8.31
CA ARG A 216 -5.59 8.72 -7.21
C ARG A 216 -4.13 8.29 -7.34
N LYS A 217 -3.54 8.27 -8.55
CA LYS A 217 -2.11 7.99 -8.74
C LYS A 217 -1.21 9.10 -8.19
N ASN A 218 -1.73 10.31 -8.00
CA ASN A 218 -0.97 11.39 -7.39
C ASN A 218 -1.06 11.37 -5.85
N VAL A 219 -1.90 10.51 -5.28
CA VAL A 219 -2.06 10.37 -3.82
C VAL A 219 -1.27 9.16 -3.34
N PRO A 220 -0.19 9.33 -2.54
CA PRO A 220 0.69 8.22 -2.18
C PRO A 220 -0.06 7.01 -1.57
N HIS A 221 -1.05 7.25 -0.72
CA HIS A 221 -1.83 6.19 -0.09
C HIS A 221 -2.84 5.49 -1.03
N LEU A 222 -3.21 6.12 -2.15
CA LEU A 222 -4.24 5.61 -3.07
C LEU A 222 -3.65 5.13 -4.40
N TYR A 223 -2.34 5.28 -4.60
CA TYR A 223 -1.61 4.96 -5.82
C TYR A 223 -1.95 3.58 -6.39
N ASP A 224 -1.97 2.55 -5.55
CA ASP A 224 -2.25 1.16 -5.91
C ASP A 224 -3.70 0.72 -5.61
N ARG A 225 -4.59 1.68 -5.33
CA ARG A 225 -5.97 1.45 -4.87
C ARG A 225 -7.00 2.08 -5.81
N PRO A 226 -7.03 1.72 -7.10
CA PRO A 226 -7.99 2.26 -8.05
C PRO A 226 -9.40 1.73 -7.76
N ILE A 227 -10.40 2.48 -8.23
CA ILE A 227 -11.77 1.99 -8.38
C ILE A 227 -11.77 0.96 -9.52
N LYS A 228 -11.88 -0.32 -9.15
CA LYS A 228 -11.91 -1.45 -10.10
C LYS A 228 -13.33 -1.71 -10.60
N LEU A 229 -13.47 -2.01 -11.90
CA LEU A 229 -14.72 -2.47 -12.51
C LEU A 229 -14.94 -3.96 -12.20
N ASP A 230 -15.34 -4.26 -10.97
CA ASP A 230 -15.57 -5.62 -10.48
C ASP A 230 -17.07 -5.95 -10.31
N ARG A 231 -17.36 -7.20 -9.94
CA ARG A 231 -18.73 -7.69 -9.71
C ARG A 231 -19.49 -6.82 -8.71
N GLN A 232 -18.82 -6.37 -7.64
CA GLN A 232 -19.46 -5.54 -6.61
C GLN A 232 -19.92 -4.20 -7.18
N LEU A 233 -19.11 -3.60 -8.05
CA LEU A 233 -19.47 -2.37 -8.76
C LEU A 233 -20.71 -2.56 -9.63
N TYR A 234 -20.73 -3.59 -10.49
CA TYR A 234 -21.88 -3.85 -11.35
C TYR A 234 -23.17 -4.16 -10.56
N THR A 235 -23.06 -4.92 -9.47
CA THR A 235 -24.20 -5.20 -8.58
C THR A 235 -24.75 -3.92 -7.96
N THR A 236 -23.87 -3.01 -7.52
CA THR A 236 -24.27 -1.73 -6.93
C THR A 236 -24.96 -0.83 -7.96
N LEU A 237 -24.37 -0.69 -9.15
CA LEU A 237 -24.96 0.10 -10.24
C LEU A 237 -26.35 -0.40 -10.64
N ARG A 238 -26.50 -1.72 -10.85
CA ARG A 238 -27.80 -2.36 -11.16
C ARG A 238 -28.83 -2.07 -10.07
N GLY A 239 -28.45 -2.19 -8.79
CA GLY A 239 -29.35 -1.90 -7.66
C GLY A 239 -29.78 -0.43 -7.58
N SER A 240 -28.97 0.49 -8.09
CA SER A 240 -29.29 1.93 -8.14
C SER A 240 -29.96 2.39 -9.44
N GLY A 241 -30.20 1.48 -10.40
CA GLY A 241 -30.83 1.80 -11.68
C GLY A 241 -29.97 2.65 -12.62
N VAL A 242 -28.64 2.69 -12.42
CA VAL A 242 -27.71 3.40 -13.30
C VAL A 242 -26.75 2.45 -13.99
N THR A 243 -26.13 2.90 -15.08
CA THR A 243 -25.14 2.17 -15.87
C THR A 243 -23.84 2.95 -15.97
N LEU A 244 -22.77 2.31 -16.45
CA LEU A 244 -21.49 3.00 -16.67
C LEU A 244 -21.58 4.16 -17.68
N ASP A 245 -22.57 4.13 -18.57
CA ASP A 245 -22.80 5.15 -19.59
C ASP A 245 -23.72 6.29 -19.10
N THR A 246 -24.31 6.13 -17.91
CA THR A 246 -25.13 7.18 -17.30
C THR A 246 -24.28 8.42 -17.03
N ILE A 247 -24.78 9.60 -17.42
CA ILE A 247 -24.19 10.90 -17.10
C ILE A 247 -24.87 11.44 -15.82
N PRO A 248 -24.20 11.44 -14.67
CA PRO A 248 -24.81 11.92 -13.43
C PRO A 248 -24.95 13.45 -13.46
N LYS A 249 -26.07 13.96 -12.92
CA LYS A 249 -26.30 15.40 -12.75
C LYS A 249 -25.15 16.06 -12.00
N GLN A 250 -24.88 17.33 -12.31
CA GLN A 250 -23.82 18.10 -11.65
C GLN A 250 -23.98 18.08 -10.12
N GLY A 251 -22.89 17.79 -9.41
CA GLY A 251 -22.84 17.71 -7.95
C GLY A 251 -23.41 16.42 -7.36
N ARG A 252 -24.09 15.58 -8.15
CA ARG A 252 -24.65 14.31 -7.65
C ARG A 252 -23.52 13.30 -7.43
N ARG A 253 -23.32 12.88 -6.18
CA ARG A 253 -22.44 11.76 -5.83
C ARG A 253 -23.14 10.45 -6.16
N VAL A 254 -22.44 9.57 -6.88
CA VAL A 254 -22.87 8.21 -7.19
C VAL A 254 -21.92 7.25 -6.50
N PHE A 255 -22.45 6.46 -5.56
CA PHE A 255 -21.71 5.39 -4.92
C PHE A 255 -21.65 4.18 -5.86
N LEU A 256 -20.43 3.69 -6.08
CA LEU A 256 -20.10 2.60 -6.98
C LEU A 256 -19.97 1.27 -6.23
N LYS A 257 -19.72 1.31 -4.92
CA LYS A 257 -19.65 0.13 -4.06
C LYS A 257 -20.37 0.41 -2.74
N LYS A 258 -20.75 -0.67 -2.04
CA LYS A 258 -21.33 -0.61 -0.70
C LYS A 258 -20.29 -0.64 0.42
N THR A 259 -19.13 -1.23 0.17
CA THR A 259 -18.04 -1.30 1.17
C THR A 259 -17.23 -0.02 1.17
N SER A 260 -16.89 0.43 2.36
CA SER A 260 -16.14 1.65 2.70
C SER A 260 -14.62 1.50 2.59
N ASN A 261 -14.10 0.33 2.21
CA ASN A 261 -12.66 0.07 2.17
C ASN A 261 -11.91 0.97 1.18
N VAL A 262 -10.88 1.67 1.65
CA VAL A 262 -9.99 2.48 0.80
C VAL A 262 -9.30 1.62 -0.26
N SER A 263 -8.95 0.37 0.07
CA SER A 263 -8.37 -0.62 -0.85
C SER A 263 -9.29 -1.01 -2.01
N SER A 264 -10.60 -0.81 -1.88
CA SER A 264 -11.59 -1.11 -2.93
C SER A 264 -11.95 0.11 -3.79
N GLY A 265 -11.26 1.25 -3.58
CA GLY A 265 -11.49 2.51 -4.28
C GLY A 265 -12.23 3.56 -3.46
N GLY A 266 -12.42 3.34 -2.15
CA GLY A 266 -12.97 4.33 -1.23
C GLY A 266 -12.08 5.57 -1.08
N ASP A 267 -12.65 6.66 -0.58
CA ASP A 267 -11.92 7.90 -0.30
C ASP A 267 -11.80 8.13 1.21
N PRO A 268 -10.60 8.46 1.72
CA PRO A 268 -10.44 8.93 3.09
C PRO A 268 -10.85 10.41 3.20
N ILE A 269 -11.81 10.72 4.07
CA ILE A 269 -12.23 12.09 4.40
C ILE A 269 -11.93 12.34 5.88
N ASP A 270 -11.12 13.34 6.18
CA ASP A 270 -10.88 13.78 7.56
C ASP A 270 -12.18 14.32 8.18
N VAL A 271 -12.49 13.79 9.36
CA VAL A 271 -13.66 14.13 10.18
C VAL A 271 -13.24 14.37 11.63
N THR A 272 -11.96 14.60 11.89
CA THR A 272 -11.41 14.78 13.24
C THR A 272 -12.18 15.84 14.01
N ASP A 273 -12.34 17.02 13.43
CA ASP A 273 -13.04 18.16 14.06
C ASP A 273 -14.56 17.92 14.25
N ARG A 274 -15.14 16.89 13.61
CA ARG A 274 -16.57 16.52 13.76
C ARG A 274 -16.84 15.60 14.95
N LEU A 275 -15.81 14.93 15.49
CA LEU A 275 -15.99 14.05 16.64
C LEU A 275 -16.27 14.88 17.91
N THR A 276 -17.42 14.60 18.53
CA THR A 276 -17.82 15.15 19.82
C THR A 276 -16.93 14.63 20.96
N PRO A 277 -16.91 15.30 22.13
CA PRO A 277 -16.17 14.82 23.30
C PRO A 277 -16.53 13.37 23.69
N GLU A 278 -17.80 12.98 23.56
CA GLU A 278 -18.26 11.63 23.90
C GLU A 278 -17.64 10.58 22.97
N LEU A 279 -17.67 10.82 21.65
CA LEU A 279 -17.07 9.90 20.66
C LEU A 279 -15.55 9.82 20.81
N ARG A 280 -14.89 10.93 21.13
CA ARG A 280 -13.45 10.96 21.40
C ARG A 280 -13.10 10.13 22.64
N ASN A 281 -13.90 10.26 23.70
CA ASN A 281 -13.71 9.49 24.93
C ASN A 281 -13.89 7.98 24.70
N ILE A 282 -14.89 7.57 23.92
CA ILE A 282 -15.07 6.16 23.51
C ILE A 282 -13.80 5.63 22.84
N ALA A 283 -13.22 6.40 21.90
CA ALA A 283 -12.02 5.97 21.19
C ALA A 283 -10.78 5.85 22.09
N VAL A 284 -10.58 6.82 23.01
CA VAL A 284 -9.48 6.77 23.97
C VAL A 284 -9.63 5.61 24.95
N GLN A 285 -10.83 5.43 25.53
CA GLN A 285 -11.12 4.32 26.44
C GLN A 285 -10.93 2.97 25.76
N ALA A 286 -11.31 2.84 24.48
CA ALA A 286 -11.11 1.62 23.72
C ALA A 286 -9.63 1.25 23.55
N CYS A 287 -8.74 2.23 23.32
CA CYS A 287 -7.30 1.97 23.29
C CYS A 287 -6.77 1.56 24.66
N GLN A 288 -7.20 2.24 25.73
CA GLN A 288 -6.78 1.98 27.11
C GLN A 288 -7.33 0.67 27.69
N ALA A 289 -8.43 0.15 27.14
CA ALA A 289 -9.06 -1.10 27.57
C ALA A 289 -8.17 -2.33 27.34
N VAL A 290 -7.24 -2.27 26.38
CA VAL A 290 -6.34 -3.39 26.06
C VAL A 290 -4.96 -3.15 26.69
N PRO A 291 -4.53 -3.96 27.67
CA PRO A 291 -3.21 -3.83 28.28
C PRO A 291 -2.09 -3.94 27.25
N GLY A 292 -1.09 -3.06 27.33
CA GLY A 292 0.05 -3.07 26.41
C GLY A 292 -0.24 -2.54 25.01
N LEU A 293 -1.42 -1.99 24.74
CA LEU A 293 -1.76 -1.34 23.47
C LEU A 293 -1.35 0.14 23.49
N ALA A 294 -0.08 0.42 23.15
CA ALA A 294 0.46 1.78 23.16
C ALA A 294 -0.23 2.74 22.16
N HIS A 295 -0.63 2.23 21.00
CA HIS A 295 -1.38 2.96 19.98
C HIS A 295 -2.25 2.00 19.17
N CYS A 296 -3.30 2.51 18.54
CA CYS A 296 -4.16 1.69 17.69
C CYS A 296 -4.82 2.47 16.56
N GLY A 297 -5.22 1.72 15.53
CA GLY A 297 -6.21 2.13 14.55
C GLY A 297 -7.56 1.55 14.94
N LEU A 298 -8.44 2.39 15.45
CA LEU A 298 -9.77 2.00 15.88
C LEU A 298 -10.76 2.22 14.74
N ASP A 299 -11.57 1.22 14.42
CA ASP A 299 -12.72 1.39 13.51
C ASP A 299 -14.00 1.52 14.33
N MET A 300 -14.71 2.64 14.16
CA MET A 300 -15.95 2.95 14.86
C MET A 300 -17.08 3.20 13.87
N MET A 301 -18.24 2.59 14.10
CA MET A 301 -19.48 3.01 13.45
C MET A 301 -20.04 4.21 14.20
N VAL A 302 -20.20 5.33 13.49
CA VAL A 302 -20.65 6.60 14.05
C VAL A 302 -22.00 6.98 13.47
N ASP A 303 -23.00 7.04 14.33
CA ASP A 303 -24.27 7.70 14.05
C ASP A 303 -24.15 9.17 14.47
N TRP A 304 -23.86 10.02 13.48
CA TRP A 304 -23.70 11.46 13.69
C TRP A 304 -24.97 12.16 14.18
N GLN A 305 -26.16 11.63 13.85
CA GLN A 305 -27.42 12.28 14.22
C GLN A 305 -27.73 12.07 15.70
N ASN A 306 -27.46 10.87 16.21
CA ASN A 306 -27.74 10.50 17.59
C ASN A 306 -26.51 10.58 18.51
N ASN A 307 -25.36 11.01 17.99
CA ASN A 307 -24.08 11.06 18.70
C ASN A 307 -23.70 9.71 19.36
N LYS A 308 -23.87 8.60 18.62
CA LYS A 308 -23.55 7.25 19.09
C LYS A 308 -22.37 6.66 18.32
N GLY A 309 -21.45 6.04 19.04
CA GLY A 309 -20.29 5.35 18.49
C GLY A 309 -20.25 3.90 18.97
N PHE A 310 -19.99 2.96 18.07
CA PHE A 310 -19.77 1.55 18.40
C PHE A 310 -18.43 1.09 17.82
N VAL A 311 -17.53 0.61 18.66
CA VAL A 311 -16.22 0.13 18.25
C VAL A 311 -16.38 -1.23 17.57
N ILE A 312 -15.89 -1.33 16.34
CA ILE A 312 -15.99 -2.52 15.50
C ILE A 312 -14.71 -3.34 15.55
N GLU A 313 -13.56 -2.67 15.53
CA GLU A 313 -12.24 -3.32 15.46
C GLU A 313 -11.16 -2.43 16.09
N LEU A 314 -10.17 -3.05 16.72
CA LEU A 314 -8.92 -2.42 17.12
C LEU A 314 -7.76 -3.03 16.33
N ASN A 315 -6.98 -2.19 15.66
CA ASN A 315 -5.85 -2.60 14.83
C ASN A 315 -4.53 -2.14 15.46
N THR A 316 -3.63 -3.07 15.75
CA THR A 316 -2.25 -2.76 16.19
C THR A 316 -1.40 -2.14 15.10
N ARG A 317 -1.80 -2.30 13.83
CA ARG A 317 -1.19 -1.68 12.64
C ARG A 317 -2.20 -0.72 12.00
N PRO A 318 -2.35 0.52 12.50
CA PRO A 318 -3.42 1.43 12.10
C PRO A 318 -3.50 1.69 10.59
N GLY A 319 -2.36 1.66 9.88
CA GLY A 319 -2.28 2.04 8.49
C GLY A 319 -2.51 3.54 8.33
N ILE A 320 -1.48 4.33 8.63
CA ILE A 320 -1.61 5.77 8.84
C ILE A 320 -1.80 6.61 7.57
N GLY A 321 -1.69 6.02 6.38
CA GLY A 321 -1.71 6.78 5.14
C GLY A 321 -3.03 7.50 4.85
N SER A 322 -4.16 7.01 5.39
CA SER A 322 -5.45 7.71 5.27
C SER A 322 -5.50 9.01 6.08
N PHE A 323 -4.74 9.09 7.19
CA PHE A 323 -4.62 10.31 8.01
C PHE A 323 -3.63 11.30 7.38
N LEU A 324 -2.60 10.80 6.68
CA LEU A 324 -1.57 11.62 6.05
C LEU A 324 -2.01 12.23 4.71
N PHE A 325 -2.83 11.49 3.96
CA PHE A 325 -3.24 11.86 2.60
C PHE A 325 -4.76 11.76 2.43
N PRO A 326 -5.56 12.51 3.20
CA PRO A 326 -7.00 12.54 3.00
C PRO A 326 -7.34 13.19 1.66
N MET A 327 -8.45 12.75 1.06
CA MET A 327 -9.03 13.36 -0.14
C MET A 327 -9.83 14.61 0.21
N GLU A 328 -10.36 14.74 1.42
CA GLU A 328 -11.04 15.96 1.88
C GLU A 328 -10.72 16.17 3.36
N GLY A 329 -10.56 17.42 3.79
CA GLY A 329 -10.17 17.77 5.16
C GLY A 329 -8.65 17.89 5.35
N LYS A 330 -8.17 17.84 6.61
CA LYS A 330 -6.78 18.16 6.98
C LYS A 330 -5.96 16.90 7.17
N ALA A 331 -4.72 16.89 6.68
CA ALA A 331 -3.75 15.84 7.01
C ALA A 331 -3.22 16.01 8.44
N GLU A 332 -3.01 14.89 9.13
CA GLU A 332 -2.42 14.86 10.47
C GLU A 332 -1.04 14.19 10.45
N ASP A 333 -0.07 14.76 11.15
CA ASP A 333 1.32 14.28 11.19
C ASP A 333 1.51 13.13 12.18
N ILE A 334 0.91 11.99 11.84
CA ILE A 334 1.00 10.76 12.64
C ILE A 334 2.46 10.28 12.84
N PRO A 335 3.35 10.30 11.83
CA PRO A 335 4.76 9.99 12.03
C PRO A 335 5.40 10.84 13.13
N LYS A 336 5.18 12.17 13.12
CA LYS A 336 5.75 13.05 14.13
C LYS A 336 5.35 12.63 15.54
N VAL A 337 4.07 12.38 15.78
CA VAL A 337 3.57 12.04 17.13
C VAL A 337 4.01 10.65 17.57
N MET A 338 4.18 9.70 16.64
CA MET A 338 4.77 8.40 16.95
C MET A 338 6.25 8.57 17.35
N ILE A 339 7.06 9.29 16.57
CA ILE A 339 8.47 9.49 16.91
C ILE A 339 8.65 10.31 18.19
N ASP A 340 7.76 11.27 18.46
CA ASP A 340 7.70 12.00 19.74
C ASP A 340 7.51 11.07 20.95
N ASP A 341 6.75 9.98 20.80
CA ASP A 341 6.49 9.01 21.86
C ASP A 341 7.65 8.00 22.00
N TYR A 342 8.17 7.46 20.90
CA TYR A 342 9.26 6.48 20.92
C TYR A 342 10.63 7.11 21.27
N PHE A 343 10.90 8.34 20.81
CA PHE A 343 12.16 9.06 20.98
C PHE A 343 11.92 10.49 21.50
N PRO A 344 11.46 10.64 22.75
CA PRO A 344 11.09 11.95 23.30
C PRO A 344 12.24 12.97 23.32
N GLU A 345 13.49 12.50 23.34
CA GLU A 345 14.67 13.35 23.26
C GLU A 345 14.88 14.04 21.89
N THR A 346 14.10 13.66 20.87
CA THR A 346 14.18 14.25 19.51
C THR A 346 13.08 15.26 19.21
N LYS A 347 12.16 15.53 20.16
CA LYS A 347 10.97 16.39 19.95
C LYS A 347 11.28 17.80 19.45
N GLU A 348 12.43 18.34 19.84
CA GLU A 348 12.87 19.70 19.45
C GLU A 348 13.42 19.78 18.03
N VAL A 349 13.70 18.63 17.38
CA VAL A 349 14.22 18.61 16.01
C VAL A 349 13.08 18.87 15.02
N GLN A 350 13.15 20.02 14.35
CA GLN A 350 12.12 20.45 13.40
C GLN A 350 12.33 19.82 12.02
N THR A 351 11.42 18.94 11.62
CA THR A 351 11.45 18.24 10.31
C THR A 351 10.45 18.80 9.29
N ARG A 352 9.60 19.76 9.70
CA ARG A 352 8.51 20.30 8.85
C ARG A 352 8.98 20.98 7.56
N HIS A 353 10.22 21.43 7.51
CA HIS A 353 10.87 22.00 6.32
C HIS A 353 11.98 21.11 5.76
N SER A 354 12.04 19.86 6.21
CA SER A 354 13.02 18.89 5.73
C SER A 354 12.65 18.45 4.32
N ASN A 355 13.48 18.88 3.37
CA ASN A 355 13.35 18.56 1.95
C ASN A 355 14.31 17.44 1.56
N ILE A 356 14.53 16.45 2.42
CA ILE A 356 15.40 15.30 2.14
C ILE A 356 14.65 13.99 2.30
N TYR A 357 15.03 12.97 1.53
CA TYR A 357 14.51 11.62 1.68
C TYR A 357 15.58 10.59 1.28
N PHE A 358 15.48 9.37 1.80
CA PHE A 358 16.45 8.30 1.50
C PHE A 358 15.98 7.41 0.34
N ASP A 359 16.93 6.70 -0.28
CA ASP A 359 16.69 5.82 -1.43
C ASP A 359 16.00 4.49 -1.06
N PHE A 360 14.69 4.57 -0.84
CA PHE A 360 13.89 3.39 -0.51
C PHE A 360 13.86 2.35 -1.63
N LYS A 361 13.96 2.77 -2.89
CA LYS A 361 13.92 1.85 -4.03
C LYS A 361 15.08 0.87 -3.93
N THR A 362 16.30 1.39 -3.84
CA THR A 362 17.51 0.55 -3.74
C THR A 362 17.49 -0.31 -2.48
N ILE A 363 17.06 0.24 -1.34
CA ILE A 363 16.94 -0.53 -0.08
C ILE A 363 15.98 -1.71 -0.26
N ASN A 364 14.77 -1.45 -0.76
CA ASN A 364 13.74 -2.47 -0.89
C ASN A 364 14.13 -3.53 -1.93
N GLU A 365 14.72 -3.16 -3.06
CA GLU A 365 15.16 -4.11 -4.09
C GLU A 365 16.24 -5.08 -3.56
N ASN A 366 17.26 -4.56 -2.86
CA ASN A 366 18.35 -5.40 -2.33
C ASN A 366 17.86 -6.39 -1.26
N LEU A 367 16.94 -5.96 -0.39
CA LEU A 367 16.37 -6.79 0.66
C LEU A 367 15.39 -7.84 0.12
N GLN A 368 14.50 -7.44 -0.80
CA GLN A 368 13.52 -8.35 -1.39
C GLN A 368 14.16 -9.41 -2.28
N ASN A 369 15.24 -9.07 -2.98
CA ASN A 369 16.03 -10.02 -3.78
C ASN A 369 16.91 -10.94 -2.92
N GLY A 370 17.09 -10.62 -1.63
CA GLY A 370 17.97 -11.36 -0.74
C GLY A 370 19.45 -11.20 -1.04
N THR A 371 19.83 -10.07 -1.64
CA THR A 371 21.22 -9.67 -1.80
C THR A 371 21.87 -9.42 -0.44
N VAL A 372 21.08 -8.87 0.49
CA VAL A 372 21.47 -8.60 1.88
C VAL A 372 20.28 -8.88 2.81
N GLU A 373 20.55 -9.15 4.09
CA GLU A 373 19.53 -9.38 5.12
C GLU A 373 19.15 -8.10 5.88
N GLU A 374 20.12 -7.18 6.02
CA GLU A 374 19.98 -5.89 6.70
C GLU A 374 20.73 -4.79 5.95
N ILE A 375 20.20 -3.57 5.95
CA ILE A 375 20.81 -2.35 5.42
C ILE A 375 20.68 -1.22 6.43
N GLU A 376 21.79 -0.65 6.85
CA GLU A 376 21.81 0.64 7.54
C GLU A 376 21.76 1.79 6.53
N VAL A 377 20.81 2.70 6.72
CA VAL A 377 20.60 3.85 5.83
C VAL A 377 21.60 4.94 6.18
N VAL A 378 22.21 5.54 5.14
CA VAL A 378 23.11 6.69 5.29
C VAL A 378 22.42 7.76 6.14
N PRO A 379 23.06 8.26 7.23
CA PRO A 379 22.44 9.23 8.13
C PRO A 379 21.94 10.48 7.40
N ALA A 380 20.84 11.06 7.90
CA ALA A 380 20.34 12.32 7.38
C ALA A 380 21.39 13.43 7.58
N PRO A 381 21.70 14.23 6.55
CA PRO A 381 22.63 15.34 6.71
C PRO A 381 22.09 16.35 7.73
N PRO A 382 22.92 16.78 8.71
CA PRO A 382 22.47 17.70 9.74
C PRO A 382 22.33 19.14 9.19
N GLY A 383 21.31 19.86 9.67
CA GLY A 383 21.13 21.28 9.39
C GLY A 383 20.44 21.58 8.06
N ASN A 384 20.69 22.79 7.53
CA ASN A 384 20.04 23.26 6.31
C ASN A 384 20.67 22.64 5.06
N LEU A 385 19.82 22.20 4.14
CA LEU A 385 20.26 21.72 2.83
C LEU A 385 20.26 22.88 1.84
N TYR A 386 21.41 23.18 1.26
CA TYR A 386 21.54 24.09 0.12
C TYR A 386 21.44 23.29 -1.16
N THR A 387 20.62 23.74 -2.09
CA THR A 387 20.36 23.06 -3.36
C THR A 387 20.69 23.96 -4.54
N LYS A 388 21.14 23.35 -5.63
CA LYS A 388 21.36 24.03 -6.89
C LYS A 388 21.05 23.08 -8.05
N LYS A 389 20.21 23.54 -8.98
CA LYS A 389 19.98 22.84 -10.23
C LYS A 389 20.81 23.48 -11.34
N PHE A 390 21.52 22.65 -12.08
CA PHE A 390 22.27 23.02 -13.26
C PHE A 390 21.65 22.34 -14.48
N ILE A 391 21.44 23.10 -15.55
CA ILE A 391 21.08 22.59 -16.87
C ILE A 391 22.31 22.75 -17.75
N LEU A 392 22.86 21.63 -18.21
CA LEU A 392 23.95 21.58 -19.16
C LEU A 392 23.40 21.24 -20.54
N SER A 393 23.66 22.10 -21.51
CA SER A 393 23.30 21.90 -22.91
C SER A 393 24.53 21.80 -23.79
N GLY A 394 24.40 21.10 -24.93
CA GLY A 394 25.51 20.89 -25.87
C GLY A 394 26.54 19.86 -25.42
N VAL A 395 26.20 19.02 -24.44
CA VAL A 395 27.09 18.00 -23.87
C VAL A 395 26.85 16.65 -24.52
N ILE A 396 27.92 15.96 -24.90
CA ILE A 396 27.83 14.55 -25.31
C ILE A 396 27.59 13.72 -24.06
N GLN A 397 26.43 13.07 -23.99
CA GLN A 397 26.05 12.20 -22.87
C GLN A 397 26.92 10.93 -22.86
N ASP A 398 28.04 10.96 -22.13
CA ASP A 398 28.94 9.84 -21.94
C ASP A 398 28.81 9.26 -20.52
N ARG A 399 28.71 7.92 -20.44
CA ARG A 399 28.66 7.21 -19.16
C ARG A 399 29.87 7.52 -18.28
N ASN A 400 31.07 7.64 -18.85
CA ASN A 400 32.26 7.96 -18.06
C ASN A 400 32.18 9.37 -17.48
N TYR A 401 31.65 10.32 -18.25
CA TYR A 401 31.42 11.68 -17.77
C TYR A 401 30.44 11.70 -16.60
N HIS A 402 29.32 10.98 -16.71
CA HIS A 402 28.34 10.90 -15.63
C HIS A 402 28.90 10.27 -14.35
N GLN A 403 29.67 9.17 -14.49
CA GLN A 403 30.34 8.55 -13.35
C GLN A 403 31.40 9.45 -12.73
N TRP A 404 32.11 10.23 -13.55
CA TRP A 404 33.08 11.21 -13.07
C TRP A 404 32.40 12.33 -12.28
N LEU A 405 31.31 12.91 -12.80
CA LEU A 405 30.49 13.91 -12.10
C LEU A 405 29.97 13.36 -10.76
N ARG A 406 29.37 12.18 -10.77
CA ARG A 406 28.91 11.49 -9.55
C ARG A 406 30.03 11.33 -8.53
N LYS A 407 31.22 10.89 -8.96
CA LYS A 407 32.40 10.76 -8.09
C LYS A 407 32.80 12.09 -7.48
N GLN A 408 32.79 13.17 -8.27
CA GLN A 408 33.12 14.52 -7.80
C GLN A 408 32.12 15.04 -6.76
N ALA A 409 30.84 14.73 -6.90
CA ALA A 409 29.83 15.11 -5.92
C ALA A 409 30.01 14.34 -4.60
N LEU A 410 30.13 13.01 -4.68
CA LEU A 410 30.29 12.15 -3.50
C LEU A 410 31.58 12.46 -2.72
N GLN A 411 32.68 12.84 -3.40
CA GLN A 411 33.93 13.26 -2.74
C GLN A 411 33.81 14.57 -1.93
N ARG A 412 32.75 15.34 -2.16
CA ARG A 412 32.44 16.60 -1.48
C ARG A 412 31.26 16.47 -0.51
N ASP A 413 30.85 15.23 -0.21
CA ASP A 413 29.65 14.91 0.58
C ASP A 413 28.37 15.54 0.02
N LEU A 414 28.30 15.71 -1.31
CA LEU A 414 27.15 16.25 -2.01
C LEU A 414 26.23 15.13 -2.49
N SER A 415 24.93 15.33 -2.29
CA SER A 415 23.85 14.49 -2.80
C SER A 415 23.20 15.11 -4.04
N GLY A 416 22.38 14.34 -4.75
CA GLY A 416 21.61 14.84 -5.88
C GLY A 416 21.43 13.82 -6.99
N HIS A 417 21.25 14.29 -8.21
CA HIS A 417 21.06 13.41 -9.36
C HIS A 417 21.54 14.02 -10.67
N ILE A 418 21.79 13.16 -11.64
CA ILE A 418 21.96 13.50 -13.04
C ILE A 418 20.78 12.92 -13.82
N LYS A 419 20.11 13.73 -14.63
CA LYS A 419 18.99 13.31 -15.47
C LYS A 419 19.17 13.81 -16.90
N ALA A 420 19.04 12.93 -17.88
CA ALA A 420 19.01 13.35 -19.28
C ALA A 420 17.68 14.06 -19.60
N LEU A 421 17.75 15.22 -20.26
CA LEU A 421 16.60 15.95 -20.77
C LEU A 421 16.41 15.78 -22.29
N GLY A 422 17.45 15.30 -22.98
CA GLY A 422 17.46 15.03 -24.41
C GLY A 422 18.78 14.38 -24.83
N SER A 423 19.09 14.41 -26.13
CA SER A 423 20.34 13.84 -26.66
C SER A 423 21.60 14.63 -26.30
N ARG A 424 21.46 15.94 -26.03
CA ARG A 424 22.56 16.86 -25.72
C ARG A 424 22.37 17.70 -24.46
N ASP A 425 21.26 17.48 -23.75
CA ASP A 425 20.88 18.27 -22.58
C ASP A 425 20.73 17.37 -21.35
N MET A 426 21.26 17.81 -20.21
CA MET A 426 21.13 17.14 -18.92
C MET A 426 20.83 18.12 -17.78
N GLU A 427 20.02 17.66 -16.85
CA GLU A 427 19.78 18.26 -15.55
C GLU A 427 20.73 17.63 -14.52
N ILE A 428 21.36 18.47 -13.71
CA ILE A 428 22.19 18.04 -12.58
C ILE A 428 21.70 18.78 -11.35
N LEU A 429 21.15 18.04 -10.40
CA LEU A 429 20.82 18.55 -9.09
C LEU A 429 21.96 18.25 -8.13
N ILE A 430 22.39 19.28 -7.38
CA ILE A 430 23.40 19.18 -6.34
C ILE A 430 22.81 19.72 -5.05
N ALA A 431 23.03 18.99 -3.95
CA ALA A 431 22.58 19.38 -2.63
C ALA A 431 23.61 19.01 -1.56
N GLY A 432 23.77 19.88 -0.56
CA GLY A 432 24.69 19.65 0.54
C GLY A 432 24.46 20.61 1.69
N THR A 433 25.08 20.32 2.83
CA THR A 433 25.03 21.18 4.03
C THR A 433 25.98 22.37 3.95
N SER A 434 27.02 22.28 3.11
CA SER A 434 27.94 23.38 2.81
C SER A 434 27.48 24.16 1.58
N LYS A 435 27.01 25.40 1.80
CA LYS A 435 26.66 26.33 0.71
C LYS A 435 27.84 26.55 -0.25
N GLN A 436 29.05 26.64 0.30
CA GLN A 436 30.27 26.88 -0.47
C GLN A 436 30.57 25.71 -1.43
N GLU A 437 30.45 24.45 -0.97
CA GLU A 437 30.69 23.29 -1.82
C GLU A 437 29.64 23.17 -2.94
N VAL A 438 28.37 23.46 -2.63
CA VAL A 438 27.29 23.48 -3.63
C VAL A 438 27.55 24.54 -4.71
N GLU A 439 27.98 25.75 -4.31
CA GLU A 439 28.31 26.82 -5.26
C GLU A 439 29.59 26.54 -6.07
N ASN A 440 30.59 25.93 -5.43
CA ASN A 440 31.86 25.57 -6.08
C ASN A 440 31.72 24.41 -7.05
N TYR A 441 30.69 23.58 -6.92
CA TYR A 441 30.48 22.43 -7.80
C TYR A 441 30.40 22.82 -9.29
N LYS A 442 29.97 24.03 -9.63
CA LYS A 442 29.96 24.51 -11.03
C LYS A 442 31.34 24.47 -11.71
N GLN A 443 32.42 24.54 -10.93
CA GLN A 443 33.79 24.47 -11.45
C GLN A 443 34.11 23.08 -12.03
N VAL A 444 33.42 22.03 -11.56
CA VAL A 444 33.58 20.65 -12.02
C VAL A 444 33.26 20.54 -13.51
N PHE A 445 32.33 21.33 -14.03
CA PHE A 445 31.94 21.29 -15.45
C PHE A 445 33.03 21.80 -16.41
N ASN A 446 34.01 22.57 -15.91
CA ASN A 446 35.09 23.09 -16.75
C ASN A 446 36.13 22.02 -17.13
N HIS A 447 36.16 20.89 -16.42
CA HIS A 447 37.21 19.88 -16.61
C HIS A 447 37.21 19.27 -18.02
N TRP A 448 36.03 19.11 -18.64
CA TRP A 448 35.87 18.52 -19.98
C TRP A 448 35.36 19.52 -21.02
N LYS A 449 35.52 20.83 -20.77
CA LYS A 449 35.03 21.88 -21.66
C LYS A 449 35.57 21.74 -23.09
N ASP A 450 36.82 21.30 -23.23
CA ASP A 450 37.48 21.11 -24.53
C ASP A 450 36.91 19.93 -25.35
N ARG A 451 36.13 19.03 -24.72
CA ARG A 451 35.43 17.91 -25.39
C ARG A 451 34.01 18.27 -25.84
N HIS A 452 33.53 19.47 -25.52
CA HIS A 452 32.16 19.91 -25.75
C HIS A 452 32.17 21.31 -26.37
N GLU A 453 32.15 21.37 -27.70
CA GLU A 453 32.30 22.62 -28.49
C GLU A 453 31.24 23.69 -28.16
N ASP A 454 30.02 23.29 -27.74
CA ASP A 454 28.87 24.17 -27.48
C ASP A 454 28.32 24.09 -26.05
N LEU A 455 29.18 23.88 -25.03
CA LEU A 455 28.71 23.71 -23.64
C LEU A 455 28.07 24.99 -23.08
N GLN A 456 26.77 24.94 -22.78
CA GLN A 456 26.03 26.00 -22.09
C GLN A 456 25.60 25.54 -20.70
N LEU A 457 25.83 26.38 -19.69
CA LEU A 457 25.42 26.12 -18.31
C LEU A 457 24.38 27.15 -17.87
N ARG A 458 23.22 26.67 -17.45
CA ARG A 458 22.17 27.48 -16.84
C ARG A 458 21.93 27.03 -15.41
N GLU A 459 21.77 27.99 -14.52
CA GLU A 459 21.49 27.76 -13.10
C GLU A 459 20.03 28.06 -12.78
N GLU A 460 19.40 27.19 -12.01
CA GLU A 460 18.02 27.35 -11.56
C GLU A 460 17.88 27.01 -10.07
N PRO A 461 16.95 27.65 -9.35
CA PRO A 461 16.60 27.25 -7.99
C PRO A 461 15.92 25.88 -8.00
N TRP A 462 16.04 25.15 -6.89
CA TRP A 462 15.34 23.88 -6.67
C TRP A 462 14.65 23.87 -5.32
N GLU A 463 13.32 23.78 -5.34
CA GLU A 463 12.48 23.87 -4.14
C GLU A 463 11.89 22.52 -3.71
N ALA A 464 12.01 21.48 -4.55
CA ALA A 464 11.48 20.16 -4.25
C ALA A 464 12.43 19.35 -3.33
N PRO A 465 11.94 18.26 -2.70
CA PRO A 465 12.79 17.37 -1.92
C PRO A 465 13.93 16.74 -2.73
N VAL A 466 15.02 16.43 -2.06
CA VAL A 466 16.23 15.82 -2.64
C VAL A 466 16.46 14.44 -2.03
N LYS A 467 16.72 13.46 -2.89
CA LYS A 467 17.17 12.14 -2.46
C LYS A 467 18.60 12.22 -1.95
N ILE A 468 18.85 11.75 -0.73
CA ILE A 468 20.21 11.65 -0.19
C ILE A 468 20.94 10.48 -0.85
N GLY A 469 22.20 10.72 -1.19
CA GLY A 469 22.96 9.92 -2.15
C GLY A 469 23.04 10.60 -3.50
N PHE A 470 23.68 9.94 -4.47
CA PHE A 470 23.87 10.50 -5.80
C PHE A 470 23.44 9.50 -6.88
N ASP A 471 22.38 9.87 -7.60
CA ASP A 471 21.74 9.02 -8.61
C ASP A 471 22.06 9.48 -10.04
N ILE A 472 22.01 8.56 -10.98
CA ILE A 472 22.11 8.84 -12.41
C ILE A 472 20.86 8.20 -13.04
N ASP A 473 19.91 9.03 -13.47
CA ASP A 473 18.60 8.59 -13.93
C ASP A 473 18.75 7.53 -15.03
N GLY A 474 18.09 6.40 -14.77
CA GLY A 474 18.20 5.17 -15.53
C GLY A 474 17.72 5.27 -16.96
N GLN A 475 17.14 6.38 -17.44
CA GLN A 475 16.95 6.55 -18.90
C GLN A 475 18.27 6.44 -19.68
N LEU A 476 19.41 6.72 -19.02
CA LEU A 476 20.75 6.53 -19.59
C LEU A 476 21.22 5.05 -19.53
N GLU A 477 20.59 4.21 -18.71
CA GLU A 477 20.81 2.74 -18.64
C GLU A 477 19.70 1.93 -19.35
N THR A 478 18.56 2.56 -19.68
CA THR A 478 17.36 1.91 -20.23
C THR A 478 17.53 1.37 -21.65
N ALA A 479 18.58 1.75 -22.38
CA ALA A 479 18.85 1.14 -23.68
C ALA A 479 19.03 -0.39 -23.54
N GLY A 480 19.66 -0.86 -22.46
CA GLY A 480 19.80 -2.29 -22.18
C GLY A 480 18.55 -2.92 -21.54
N LEU A 481 17.91 -2.21 -20.60
CA LEU A 481 16.75 -2.74 -19.88
C LEU A 481 15.47 -2.79 -20.73
N ASN A 482 15.21 -1.78 -21.58
CA ASN A 482 14.08 -1.82 -22.52
C ASN A 482 14.28 -2.91 -23.57
N GLN A 483 15.53 -3.19 -23.95
CA GLN A 483 15.88 -4.28 -24.86
C GLN A 483 15.68 -5.65 -24.19
N LEU A 484 16.05 -5.79 -22.91
CA LEU A 484 15.74 -6.98 -22.12
C LEU A 484 14.24 -7.16 -21.86
N GLU A 485 13.51 -6.08 -21.58
CA GLU A 485 12.06 -6.12 -21.32
C GLU A 485 11.29 -6.46 -22.61
N SER A 486 11.72 -5.92 -23.75
CA SER A 486 11.20 -6.31 -25.07
C SER A 486 11.52 -7.78 -25.40
N GLN A 487 12.74 -8.25 -25.12
CA GLN A 487 13.10 -9.66 -25.27
C GLN A 487 12.27 -10.56 -24.36
N TRP A 488 12.05 -10.13 -23.11
CA TRP A 488 11.25 -10.86 -22.13
C TRP A 488 9.78 -10.95 -22.52
N GLN A 489 9.18 -9.85 -23.01
CA GLN A 489 7.83 -9.86 -23.55
C GLN A 489 7.70 -10.79 -24.76
N LYS A 490 8.68 -10.77 -25.67
CA LYS A 490 8.73 -11.67 -26.83
C LYS A 490 8.85 -13.14 -26.40
N LEU A 491 9.67 -13.44 -25.40
CA LEU A 491 9.79 -14.76 -24.78
C LEU A 491 8.47 -15.21 -24.10
N GLN A 492 7.74 -14.31 -23.46
CA GLN A 492 6.42 -14.61 -22.87
C GLN A 492 5.38 -14.94 -23.96
N GLU A 493 5.36 -14.20 -25.08
CA GLU A 493 4.48 -14.47 -26.21
C GLU A 493 4.82 -15.81 -26.90
N GLU A 494 6.11 -16.10 -27.08
CA GLU A 494 6.58 -17.38 -27.60
C GLU A 494 6.19 -18.54 -26.66
N MET A 495 6.38 -18.38 -25.34
CA MET A 495 5.98 -19.37 -24.35
C MET A 495 4.47 -19.64 -24.35
N GLN A 496 3.64 -18.60 -24.47
CA GLN A 496 2.18 -18.77 -24.59
C GLN A 496 1.79 -19.49 -25.89
N THR A 497 2.50 -19.21 -26.98
CA THR A 497 2.27 -19.87 -28.27
C THR A 497 2.65 -21.35 -28.19
N ILE A 498 3.81 -21.67 -27.60
CA ILE A 498 4.26 -23.04 -27.35
C ILE A 498 3.28 -23.79 -26.42
N GLN A 499 2.77 -23.15 -25.38
CA GLN A 499 1.76 -23.76 -24.49
C GLN A 499 0.46 -24.07 -25.23
N LYS A 500 -0.01 -23.15 -26.10
CA LYS A 500 -1.18 -23.39 -26.95
C LYS A 500 -0.94 -24.55 -27.92
N GLU A 501 0.23 -24.61 -28.56
CA GLU A 501 0.59 -25.73 -29.45
C GLU A 501 0.69 -27.06 -28.71
N LYS A 502 1.36 -27.08 -27.54
CA LYS A 502 1.43 -28.25 -26.66
C LYS A 502 0.04 -28.76 -26.31
N SER A 503 -0.86 -27.87 -25.87
CA SER A 503 -2.24 -28.24 -25.53
C SER A 503 -3.03 -28.75 -26.74
N ARG A 504 -2.75 -28.24 -27.95
CA ARG A 504 -3.36 -28.71 -29.21
C ARG A 504 -2.85 -30.11 -29.57
N ILE A 505 -1.54 -30.35 -29.46
CA ILE A 505 -0.91 -31.65 -29.71
C ILE A 505 -1.41 -32.67 -28.69
N GLU A 506 -1.50 -32.32 -27.40
CA GLU A 506 -2.03 -33.20 -26.36
C GLU A 506 -3.50 -33.58 -26.61
N ARG A 507 -4.32 -32.64 -27.10
CA ARG A 507 -5.71 -32.94 -27.52
C ARG A 507 -5.75 -33.85 -28.76
N GLN A 508 -4.85 -33.66 -29.71
CA GLN A 508 -4.74 -34.53 -30.88
C GLN A 508 -4.27 -35.93 -30.50
N ASN A 509 -3.24 -36.06 -29.65
CA ASN A 509 -2.77 -37.34 -29.12
C ASN A 509 -3.89 -38.06 -28.36
N ASN A 510 -4.60 -37.37 -27.46
CA ASN A 510 -5.74 -37.97 -26.76
C ASN A 510 -6.85 -38.43 -27.72
N LYS A 511 -7.11 -37.71 -28.81
CA LYS A 511 -8.06 -38.13 -29.85
C LYS A 511 -7.58 -39.36 -30.62
N ILE A 512 -6.29 -39.40 -30.97
CA ILE A 512 -5.68 -40.54 -31.65
C ILE A 512 -5.74 -41.77 -30.74
N GLU A 513 -5.33 -41.65 -29.47
CA GLU A 513 -5.35 -42.73 -28.47
C GLU A 513 -6.74 -43.31 -28.19
N ARG A 514 -7.78 -42.48 -28.29
CA ARG A 514 -9.17 -42.88 -28.12
C ARG A 514 -9.83 -43.37 -29.40
N SER A 515 -9.20 -43.20 -30.57
CA SER A 515 -9.77 -43.65 -31.84
C SER A 515 -9.78 -45.18 -31.95
N SER A 516 -10.85 -45.72 -32.52
CA SER A 516 -11.02 -47.16 -32.72
C SER A 516 -9.89 -47.74 -33.58
N ALA A 517 -9.43 -47.01 -34.60
CA ALA A 517 -8.32 -47.41 -35.47
C ALA A 517 -6.98 -47.55 -34.70
N TRP A 518 -6.68 -46.63 -33.77
CA TRP A 518 -5.46 -46.72 -32.95
C TRP A 518 -5.52 -47.91 -31.98
N ARG A 519 -6.67 -48.17 -31.36
CA ARG A 519 -6.86 -49.30 -30.45
C ARG A 519 -6.80 -50.64 -31.18
N ILE A 520 -7.40 -50.75 -32.37
CA ILE A 520 -7.41 -51.96 -33.20
C ILE A 520 -6.01 -52.28 -33.74
N THR A 521 -5.20 -51.26 -34.06
CA THR A 521 -3.83 -51.45 -34.57
C THR A 521 -2.79 -51.69 -33.46
N LEU A 522 -3.17 -51.68 -32.19
CA LEU A 522 -2.26 -51.88 -31.05
C LEU A 522 -1.44 -53.19 -31.12
N PRO A 523 -1.99 -54.35 -31.51
CA PRO A 523 -1.23 -55.59 -31.64
C PRO A 523 -0.17 -55.50 -32.76
N LEU A 524 -0.54 -54.93 -33.91
CA LEU A 524 0.36 -54.71 -35.06
C LEU A 524 1.50 -53.74 -34.72
N ARG A 525 1.22 -52.69 -33.94
CA ARG A 525 2.24 -51.72 -33.51
C ARG A 525 3.21 -52.31 -32.49
N LYS A 526 2.72 -53.12 -31.54
CA LYS A 526 3.59 -53.89 -30.63
C LYS A 526 4.46 -54.91 -31.37
N ALA A 527 3.92 -55.57 -32.39
CA ALA A 527 4.69 -56.47 -33.25
C ALA A 527 5.76 -55.71 -34.07
N GLY A 528 5.42 -54.53 -34.61
CA GLY A 528 6.36 -53.66 -35.32
C GLY A 528 7.48 -53.10 -34.44
N ASP A 529 7.18 -52.72 -33.19
CA ASP A 529 8.17 -52.26 -32.22
C ASP A 529 9.08 -53.41 -31.73
N MET A 530 8.55 -54.64 -31.61
CA MET A 530 9.37 -55.84 -31.41
C MET A 530 10.28 -56.11 -32.60
N MET A 531 9.78 -56.02 -33.85
CA MET A 531 10.62 -56.19 -35.04
C MET A 531 11.73 -55.14 -35.14
N LYS A 532 11.45 -53.87 -34.78
CA LYS A 532 12.47 -52.81 -34.72
C LYS A 532 13.56 -53.05 -33.67
N LYS A 533 13.25 -53.81 -32.60
CA LYS A 533 14.22 -54.21 -31.57
C LYS A 533 15.01 -55.46 -31.94
N VAL A 534 14.48 -56.30 -32.84
CA VAL A 534 15.09 -57.58 -33.24
C VAL A 534 15.87 -57.47 -34.55
N LEU A 535 15.56 -56.50 -35.42
CA LEU A 535 16.31 -56.23 -36.65
C LEU A 535 17.41 -55.18 -36.38
N PRO A 536 18.70 -55.51 -36.57
CA PRO A 536 19.75 -54.50 -36.56
C PRO A 536 19.57 -53.63 -37.82
N LEU A 537 19.21 -52.36 -37.62
CA LEU A 537 19.22 -51.38 -38.70
C LEU A 537 20.66 -51.14 -39.14
N ASN A 538 21.05 -51.75 -40.26
CA ASN A 538 22.17 -51.29 -41.07
C ASN A 538 21.95 -49.81 -41.40
N ARG A 539 22.86 -48.96 -40.90
CA ARG A 539 22.93 -47.54 -41.26
C ARG A 539 23.40 -47.45 -42.71
N LEU A 540 22.65 -46.73 -43.53
CA LEU A 540 23.16 -45.99 -44.69
C LEU A 540 23.16 -44.51 -44.32
#